data_AF-A0A971I3A1-F1
#
_entry.id   AF-A0A971I3A1-F1
#
_cell.length_a   1.000
_cell.length_b   1.000
_cell.length_c   1.000
_cell.angle_alpha   90.00
_cell.angle_beta   90.00
_cell.angle_gamma   90.00
#
_symmetry.space_group_name_H-M   'P 1'
#
loop_
_entity.id
_entity.type
_entity.pdbx_description
1 polymer ?
#
loop_
_entity_poly.entity_id
_entity_poly.type
_entity_poly.pdbx_seq_one_letter_code
_entity_poly.pdbx_strand_id
1 'polypeptide(L)'
;MSKRGFTLLELVVVIAILGVLALIVVPNVVDRISEAETTVREANAKILKNALDMYLIDSEGEVSGPANGTSYTEQELKEILVPGYLDEIPKLDGIAITYDSKDNRFIVTTDN
;
A
#
# COMPACT_ATOMS: atom_id res chain seq x y z
N MET A 1 24.65 27.80 55.51
CA MET A 1 23.86 27.35 54.34
C MET A 1 23.58 25.86 54.49
N SER A 2 22.35 25.46 54.82
CA SER A 2 21.98 24.05 54.89
C SER A 2 21.80 23.49 53.49
N LYS A 3 22.72 22.60 53.08
CA LYS A 3 22.53 21.80 51.86
C LYS A 3 21.48 20.74 52.16
N ARG A 4 20.26 20.92 51.66
CA ARG A 4 19.26 19.85 51.61
C ARG A 4 19.76 18.79 50.63
N GLY A 5 20.23 17.67 51.17
CA GLY A 5 20.64 16.51 50.39
C GLY A 5 19.41 15.75 49.89
N PHE A 6 19.47 15.29 48.65
CA PHE A 6 18.50 14.37 48.07
C PHE A 6 18.40 13.10 48.92
N THR A 7 17.19 12.62 49.18
CA THR A 7 17.01 11.36 49.91
C THR A 7 17.14 10.16 48.96
N LEU A 8 17.69 9.05 49.45
CA LEU A 8 17.73 7.80 48.68
C LEU A 8 16.33 7.31 48.32
N LEU A 9 15.36 7.59 49.19
CA LEU A 9 13.96 7.24 49.00
C LEU A 9 13.36 7.94 47.78
N GLU A 10 13.62 9.24 47.61
CA GLU A 10 13.16 9.99 46.44
C GLU A 10 13.67 9.38 45.14
N LEU A 11 14.94 8.97 45.08
CA LEU A 11 15.50 8.36 43.89
C LEU A 11 14.84 7.00 43.58
N VAL A 12 14.61 6.18 44.60
CA VAL A 12 13.98 4.85 44.45
C VAL A 12 12.55 4.97 43.94
N VAL A 13 11.77 5.92 44.45
CA VAL A 13 10.40 6.14 43.98
C VAL A 13 10.38 6.63 42.52
N VAL A 14 11.30 7.51 42.14
CA VAL A 14 11.39 8.03 40.76
C VAL A 14 11.72 6.91 39.77
N ILE A 15 12.74 6.09 40.05
CA ILE A 15 13.08 4.97 39.14
C ILE A 15 11.99 3.90 39.09
N ALA A 16 11.24 3.70 40.17
CA ALA A 16 10.10 2.80 40.20
C ALA A 16 8.97 3.28 39.28
N ILE A 17 8.63 4.58 39.33
CA ILE A 17 7.63 5.18 38.44
C ILE A 17 8.13 5.18 36.99
N LEU A 18 9.39 5.53 36.74
CA LEU A 18 9.99 5.48 35.40
C LEU A 18 9.97 4.07 34.82
N GLY A 19 10.21 3.04 35.64
CA GLY A 19 10.10 1.64 35.22
C GLY A 19 8.68 1.25 34.80
N VAL A 20 7.66 1.70 35.52
CA VAL A 20 6.25 1.46 35.16
C VAL A 20 5.87 2.21 33.88
N LEU A 21 6.27 3.48 33.74
CA LEU A 21 5.96 4.29 32.56
C LEU A 21 6.62 3.76 31.28
N ALA A 22 7.85 3.24 31.38
CA ALA A 22 8.57 2.67 30.25
C ALA A 22 7.86 1.45 29.63
N LEU A 23 7.09 0.69 30.43
CA LEU A 23 6.32 -0.48 29.96
C LEU A 23 5.06 -0.11 29.17
N ILE A 24 4.52 1.10 29.34
CA ILE A 24 3.24 1.53 28.75
C ILE A 24 3.45 2.27 27.41
N VAL A 25 4.67 2.78 27.15
CA VAL A 25 4.96 3.76 26.09
C VAL A 25 5.13 3.16 24.67
N VAL A 26 4.57 1.99 24.39
CA VAL A 26 4.59 1.36 23.05
C VAL A 26 3.24 1.60 22.35
N PRO A 27 3.04 2.69 21.60
CA PRO A 27 1.79 2.88 20.87
C PRO A 27 1.68 1.89 19.69
N ASN A 28 0.47 1.37 19.47
CA ASN A 28 0.04 0.56 18.31
C ASN A 28 0.01 1.41 17.02
N VAL A 29 1.18 1.78 16.50
CA VAL A 29 1.31 2.48 15.21
C VAL A 29 1.19 1.52 14.04
N VAL A 30 1.52 0.24 14.27
CA VAL A 30 1.57 -0.80 13.23
C VAL A 30 0.22 -1.01 12.54
N ASP A 31 -0.88 -1.05 13.30
CA ASP A 31 -2.22 -1.33 12.76
C ASP A 31 -2.75 -0.20 11.86
N ARG A 32 -2.32 1.05 12.09
CA ARG A 32 -2.73 2.19 11.27
C ARG A 32 -1.95 2.28 9.96
N ILE A 33 -0.72 1.78 9.95
CA ILE A 33 0.11 1.73 8.74
C ILE A 33 -0.47 0.68 7.79
N SER A 34 -0.81 -0.51 8.27
CA SER A 34 -1.41 -1.55 7.43
C SER A 34 -2.75 -1.13 6.83
N GLU A 35 -3.61 -0.46 7.60
CA GLU A 35 -4.88 0.09 7.11
C GLU A 35 -4.68 1.14 6.00
N ALA A 36 -3.67 2.00 6.16
CA ALA A 36 -3.30 2.99 5.15
C ALA A 36 -2.74 2.33 3.88
N GLU A 37 -1.90 1.30 4.01
CA GLU A 37 -1.36 0.53 2.88
C GLU A 37 -2.47 -0.15 2.07
N THR A 38 -3.43 -0.80 2.73
CA THR A 38 -4.61 -1.39 2.07
C THR A 38 -5.43 -0.33 1.34
N THR A 39 -5.68 0.81 1.97
CA THR A 39 -6.44 1.91 1.35
C THR A 39 -5.74 2.44 0.08
N VAL A 40 -4.41 2.59 0.13
CA VAL A 40 -3.61 3.03 -1.03
C VAL A 40 -3.64 1.97 -2.13
N ARG A 41 -3.53 0.68 -1.78
CA ARG A 41 -3.60 -0.44 -2.72
C ARG A 41 -4.94 -0.49 -3.46
N GLU A 42 -6.05 -0.35 -2.73
CA GLU A 42 -7.39 -0.28 -3.33
C GLU A 42 -7.55 0.92 -4.26
N ALA A 43 -7.03 2.09 -3.87
CA ALA A 43 -7.05 3.28 -4.70
C ALA A 43 -6.25 3.09 -5.99
N ASN A 44 -5.04 2.54 -5.89
CA ASN A 44 -4.18 2.24 -7.05
C ASN A 44 -4.83 1.22 -7.99
N ALA A 45 -5.42 0.15 -7.45
CA ALA A 45 -6.13 -0.86 -8.23
C ALA A 45 -7.29 -0.24 -9.02
N LYS A 46 -8.03 0.70 -8.41
CA LYS A 46 -9.11 1.43 -9.08
C LYS A 46 -8.60 2.35 -10.19
N ILE A 47 -7.49 3.06 -9.97
CA ILE A 47 -6.86 3.91 -10.99
C ILE A 47 -6.45 3.06 -12.20
N LEU A 48 -5.74 1.96 -11.96
CA LEU A 48 -5.30 1.03 -13.01
C LEU A 48 -6.48 0.43 -13.76
N LYS A 49 -7.53 -0.01 -13.04
CA LYS A 49 -8.74 -0.53 -13.66
C LYS A 49 -9.38 0.47 -14.61
N ASN A 50 -9.55 1.72 -14.17
CA ASN A 50 -10.17 2.75 -15.00
C ASN A 50 -9.35 3.04 -16.26
N ALA A 51 -8.01 3.08 -16.12
CA ALA A 51 -7.11 3.29 -17.26
C ALA A 51 -7.18 2.13 -18.27
N LEU A 52 -7.20 0.88 -17.78
CA LEU A 52 -7.30 -0.32 -18.60
C LEU A 52 -8.67 -0.44 -19.28
N ASP A 53 -9.75 -0.10 -18.59
CA ASP A 53 -11.09 -0.07 -19.17
C ASP A 53 -11.17 0.98 -20.30
N MET A 54 -10.52 2.14 -20.15
CA MET A 54 -10.44 3.16 -21.21
C MET A 54 -9.57 2.70 -22.39
N TYR A 55 -8.41 2.08 -22.12
CA TYR A 55 -7.55 1.48 -23.14
C TYR A 55 -8.30 0.43 -23.98
N LEU A 56 -9.11 -0.39 -23.33
CA LEU A 56 -9.86 -1.44 -24.01
C LEU A 56 -10.93 -0.88 -24.96
N ILE A 57 -11.59 0.22 -24.57
CA ILE A 57 -12.58 0.92 -25.39
C ILE A 57 -11.90 1.50 -26.64
N ASP A 58 -10.74 2.13 -26.47
CA ASP A 58 -10.02 2.79 -27.56
C ASP A 58 -9.34 1.80 -28.51
N SER A 59 -8.97 0.61 -28.02
CA SER A 59 -8.29 -0.42 -28.81
C SER A 59 -9.25 -1.40 -29.52
N GLU A 60 -10.56 -1.12 -29.54
CA GLU A 60 -11.59 -1.97 -30.15
C GLU A 60 -11.59 -3.44 -29.67
N GLY A 61 -11.08 -3.71 -28.47
CA GLY A 61 -10.91 -5.07 -27.93
C GLY A 61 -9.62 -5.79 -28.32
N GLU A 62 -8.73 -5.15 -29.08
CA GLU A 62 -7.38 -5.65 -29.35
C GLU A 62 -6.42 -5.25 -28.21
N VAL A 63 -6.00 -6.25 -27.44
CA VAL A 63 -5.21 -6.03 -26.23
C VAL A 63 -3.81 -6.60 -26.44
N SER A 64 -2.80 -5.74 -26.34
CA SER A 64 -1.39 -6.17 -26.34
C SER A 64 -0.98 -6.58 -24.93
N GLY A 65 -0.12 -7.57 -24.80
CA GLY A 65 0.36 -8.04 -23.50
C GLY A 65 0.64 -9.54 -23.46
N PRO A 66 0.74 -10.12 -22.26
CA PRO A 66 1.05 -11.52 -22.08
C PRO A 66 -0.10 -12.41 -22.54
N ALA A 67 0.13 -13.73 -22.56
CA ALA A 67 -0.90 -14.69 -22.91
C ALA A 67 -2.16 -14.53 -22.03
N ASN A 68 -3.35 -14.77 -22.61
CA ASN A 68 -4.64 -14.68 -21.91
C ASN A 68 -4.61 -15.35 -20.52
N GLY A 69 -5.12 -14.66 -19.51
CA GLY A 69 -5.12 -15.11 -18.11
C GLY A 69 -3.76 -15.02 -17.39
N THR A 70 -2.71 -14.52 -18.04
CA THR A 70 -1.41 -14.27 -17.42
C THR A 70 -1.33 -12.85 -16.88
N SER A 71 -0.62 -12.68 -15.77
CA SER A 71 -0.45 -11.35 -15.15
C SER A 71 0.44 -10.45 -15.99
N TYR A 72 0.01 -9.21 -16.17
CA TYR A 72 0.80 -8.14 -16.77
C TYR A 72 1.93 -7.73 -15.83
N THR A 73 3.11 -7.54 -16.39
CA THR A 73 4.24 -6.91 -15.72
C THR A 73 4.11 -5.39 -15.71
N GLU A 74 4.81 -4.72 -14.80
CA GLU A 74 4.85 -3.25 -14.76
C GLU A 74 5.32 -2.65 -16.09
N GLN A 75 6.26 -3.32 -16.76
CA GLN A 75 6.80 -2.86 -18.04
C GLN A 75 5.74 -2.93 -19.16
N GLU A 76 5.00 -4.04 -19.25
CA GLU A 76 3.91 -4.19 -20.22
C GLU A 76 2.78 -3.18 -19.95
N LEU A 77 2.47 -2.91 -18.69
CA LEU A 77 1.49 -1.86 -18.33
C LEU A 77 1.98 -0.47 -18.72
N LYS A 78 3.26 -0.16 -18.54
CA LYS A 78 3.85 1.11 -18.98
C LYS A 78 3.71 1.29 -20.48
N GLU A 79 3.97 0.24 -21.27
CA GLU A 79 3.92 0.31 -22.73
C GLU A 79 2.51 0.60 -23.27
N ILE A 80 1.47 0.11 -22.61
CA ILE A 80 0.07 0.30 -23.07
C ILE A 80 -0.62 1.49 -22.41
N LEU A 81 -0.28 1.85 -21.17
CA LEU A 81 -0.98 2.89 -20.41
C LEU A 81 -0.27 4.24 -20.39
N VAL A 82 1.06 4.29 -20.57
CA VAL A 82 1.84 5.52 -20.43
C VAL A 82 2.41 5.94 -21.80
N PRO A 83 2.28 7.22 -22.19
CA PRO A 83 1.63 8.33 -21.48
C PRO A 83 0.14 8.50 -21.78
N GLY A 84 -0.49 7.57 -22.52
CA GLY A 84 -1.83 7.79 -23.09
C GLY A 84 -2.97 7.89 -22.07
N TYR A 85 -2.93 7.06 -21.04
CA TYR A 85 -4.00 6.89 -20.05
C TYR A 85 -3.55 7.24 -18.63
N LEU A 86 -2.25 7.12 -18.36
CA LEU A 86 -1.61 7.44 -17.08
C LEU A 86 -0.29 8.18 -17.33
N ASP A 87 0.04 9.11 -16.44
CA ASP A 87 1.35 9.77 -16.43
C ASP A 87 2.46 8.85 -15.89
N GLU A 88 2.11 8.01 -14.91
CA GLU A 88 2.98 7.00 -14.29
C GLU A 88 2.14 5.82 -13.80
N ILE A 89 2.73 4.62 -13.79
CA ILE A 89 2.09 3.43 -13.22
C ILE A 89 2.12 3.53 -11.68
N PRO A 90 0.95 3.50 -11.00
CA PRO A 90 0.89 3.41 -9.55
C PRO A 90 1.58 2.14 -9.03
N LYS A 91 1.98 2.13 -7.76
CA LYS A 91 2.57 0.94 -7.14
C LYS A 91 1.63 -0.27 -7.25
N LEU A 92 2.18 -1.38 -7.77
CA LEU A 92 1.49 -2.65 -7.99
C LEU A 92 1.55 -3.60 -6.78
N ASP A 93 1.90 -3.10 -5.60
CA ASP A 93 2.10 -3.94 -4.42
C ASP A 93 0.82 -4.69 -4.05
N GLY A 94 0.87 -6.03 -4.13
CA GLY A 94 -0.29 -6.90 -3.99
C GLY A 94 -1.40 -6.65 -5.02
N ILE A 95 -1.09 -6.12 -6.21
CA ILE A 95 -2.04 -5.94 -7.32
C ILE A 95 -1.58 -6.78 -8.50
N ALA A 96 -2.42 -7.72 -8.93
CA ALA A 96 -2.23 -8.46 -10.17
C ALA A 96 -3.31 -8.06 -11.18
N ILE A 97 -2.90 -7.88 -12.42
CA ILE A 97 -3.77 -7.54 -13.54
C ILE A 97 -3.66 -8.65 -14.56
N THR A 98 -4.78 -9.25 -14.94
CA THR A 98 -4.86 -10.22 -16.04
C THR A 98 -5.87 -9.75 -17.06
N TYR A 99 -5.77 -10.26 -18.28
CA TYR A 99 -6.78 -10.06 -19.31
C TYR A 99 -7.54 -11.37 -19.54
N ASP A 100 -8.86 -11.29 -19.63
CA ASP A 100 -9.75 -12.38 -20.03
C ASP A 100 -10.34 -12.09 -21.41
N SER A 101 -9.82 -12.79 -22.42
CA SER A 101 -10.25 -12.68 -23.81
C SER A 101 -11.65 -13.25 -24.08
N LYS A 102 -12.21 -14.08 -23.18
CA LYS A 102 -13.57 -14.62 -23.36
C LYS A 102 -14.61 -13.57 -23.04
N ASP A 103 -14.36 -12.84 -21.96
CA ASP A 103 -15.23 -11.78 -21.47
C ASP A 103 -14.82 -10.38 -21.97
N ASN A 104 -13.74 -10.31 -22.76
CA ASN A 104 -13.12 -9.07 -23.25
C ASN A 104 -12.98 -8.04 -22.12
N ARG A 105 -12.27 -8.40 -21.05
CA ARG A 105 -12.13 -7.52 -19.87
C ARG A 105 -10.82 -7.74 -19.14
N PHE A 106 -10.34 -6.67 -18.53
CA PHE A 106 -9.27 -6.75 -17.54
C PHE A 106 -9.84 -7.15 -16.17
N ILE A 107 -9.13 -8.06 -15.52
CA ILE A 107 -9.39 -8.50 -14.16
C ILE A 107 -8.27 -7.95 -13.28
N VAL A 108 -8.64 -7.12 -12.32
CA VAL A 108 -7.71 -6.59 -11.32
C VAL A 108 -7.99 -7.29 -10.00
N THR A 109 -7.00 -8.01 -9.49
CA THR A 109 -7.08 -8.71 -8.20
C THR A 109 -6.09 -8.09 -7.22
N THR A 110 -6.55 -7.83 -6.02
CA THR A 110 -5.70 -7.41 -4.91
C THR A 110 -5.49 -8.58 -3.95
N ASP A 111 -4.26 -8.78 -3.49
CA ASP A 111 -3.99 -9.66 -2.36
C ASP A 111 -4.70 -9.09 -1.12
N ASN A 112 -5.24 -9.96 -0.27
CA ASN A 112 -5.90 -9.57 0.97
C ASN A 112 -4.85 -9.31 2.05
#